data_AF-A0A941L897-F1
#
_entry.id   AF-A0A941L897-F1
#
_cell.length_a   1.000
_cell.length_b   1.000
_cell.length_c   1.000
_cell.angle_alpha   90.00
_cell.angle_beta   90.00
_cell.angle_gamma   90.00
#
_symmetry.space_group_name_H-M   'P 1'
#
loop_
_entity.id
_entity.type
_entity.pdbx_description
1 polymer ?
#
loop_
_entity_poly.entity_id
_entity_poly.type
_entity_poly.pdbx_seq_one_letter_code
_entity_poly.pdbx_strand_id
1 'polypeptide(L)'
;MIEDSLSSAGQSNQALIESIKEDIEQQYIEVKYKRLNIFLLIGNLAILFGGIFIRILRKVGFHLYLGGKLVVLTGVFSIMGWSYAGWFMAGVHLVFGLIFGIVYFRYLKIMR
;
A
#
# COMPACT_ATOMS: atom_id res chain seq x y z
N MET A 1 -32.66 30.59 -31.09
CA MET A 1 -33.26 30.49 -29.75
C MET A 1 -33.26 29.05 -29.21
N ILE A 2 -33.53 28.01 -30.03
CA ILE A 2 -33.46 26.59 -29.60
C ILE A 2 -32.01 26.05 -29.55
N GLU A 3 -31.13 26.50 -30.45
CA GLU A 3 -29.71 26.06 -30.48
C GLU A 3 -28.89 26.57 -29.29
N ASP A 4 -29.11 27.80 -28.80
CA ASP A 4 -28.44 28.34 -27.61
C ASP A 4 -28.81 27.57 -26.33
N SER A 5 -30.08 27.15 -26.20
CA SER A 5 -30.52 26.32 -25.08
C SER A 5 -29.97 24.88 -25.14
N LEU A 6 -29.67 24.37 -26.34
CA LEU A 6 -29.08 23.04 -26.50
C LEU A 6 -27.58 23.05 -26.19
N SER A 7 -26.89 24.13 -26.58
CA SER A 7 -25.47 24.34 -26.29
C SER A 7 -25.23 24.57 -24.79
N SER A 8 -26.08 25.35 -24.11
CA SER A 8 -25.95 25.58 -22.67
C SER A 8 -26.28 24.34 -21.84
N ALA A 9 -27.24 23.51 -22.28
CA ALA A 9 -27.52 22.21 -21.66
C ALA A 9 -26.37 21.21 -21.86
N GLY A 10 -25.73 21.21 -23.03
CA GLY A 10 -24.54 20.40 -23.30
C GLY A 10 -23.34 20.79 -22.44
N GLN A 11 -23.07 22.09 -22.29
CA GLN A 11 -22.00 22.60 -21.43
C GLN A 11 -22.29 22.38 -19.93
N SER A 12 -23.54 22.56 -19.50
CA SER A 12 -23.96 22.27 -18.12
C SER A 12 -23.79 20.79 -17.77
N ASN A 13 -24.09 19.88 -18.70
CA ASN A 13 -23.89 18.45 -18.50
C ASN A 13 -22.39 18.08 -18.47
N GLN A 14 -21.55 18.71 -19.30
CA GLN A 14 -20.10 18.48 -19.26
C GLN A 14 -19.47 18.98 -17.96
N ALA A 15 -19.87 20.16 -17.49
CA ALA A 15 -19.41 20.70 -16.20
C ALA A 15 -19.84 19.82 -15.01
N LEU A 16 -21.05 19.26 -15.05
CA LEU A 16 -21.53 18.29 -14.06
C LEU A 16 -20.74 16.98 -14.10
N ILE A 17 -20.40 16.49 -15.29
CA ILE A 17 -19.60 15.27 -15.45
C ILE A 17 -18.17 15.50 -14.92
N GLU A 18 -17.57 16.66 -15.17
CA GLU A 18 -16.26 17.00 -14.62
C GLU A 18 -16.28 17.17 -13.11
N SER A 19 -17.28 17.85 -12.53
CA SER A 19 -17.37 18.01 -11.08
C SER A 19 -17.61 16.67 -10.37
N ILE A 20 -18.44 15.79 -10.95
CA ILE A 20 -18.64 14.44 -10.42
C ILE A 20 -17.36 13.62 -10.54
N LYS A 21 -16.60 13.78 -11.63
CA LYS A 21 -15.32 13.10 -11.80
C LYS A 21 -14.29 13.57 -10.77
N GLU A 22 -14.16 14.87 -10.54
CA GLU A 22 -13.29 15.43 -9.49
C GLU A 22 -13.70 14.99 -8.09
N ASP A 23 -15.00 15.03 -7.76
CA ASP A 23 -15.50 14.58 -6.46
C ASP A 23 -15.23 13.10 -6.23
N ILE A 24 -15.48 12.26 -7.25
CA ILE A 24 -15.16 10.83 -7.17
C ILE A 24 -13.65 10.63 -7.02
N GLU A 25 -12.83 11.36 -7.79
CA GLU A 25 -11.38 11.22 -7.80
C GLU A 25 -10.75 11.65 -6.47
N GLN A 26 -11.14 12.81 -5.92
CA GLN A 26 -10.69 13.25 -4.60
C GLN A 26 -11.13 12.30 -3.49
N GLN A 27 -12.41 11.90 -3.47
CA GLN A 27 -12.94 11.08 -2.40
C GLN A 27 -12.38 9.64 -2.44
N TYR A 28 -12.13 9.08 -3.63
CA TYR A 28 -11.51 7.76 -3.76
C TYR A 28 -10.02 7.77 -3.46
N ILE A 29 -9.28 8.77 -3.94
CA ILE A 29 -7.82 8.81 -3.80
C ILE A 29 -7.47 9.11 -2.34
N GLU A 30 -8.01 10.18 -1.77
CA GLU A 30 -7.56 10.66 -0.46
C GLU A 30 -7.90 9.66 0.66
N VAL A 31 -9.11 9.09 0.63
CA VAL A 31 -9.55 8.10 1.64
C VAL A 31 -8.80 6.78 1.51
N LYS A 32 -8.53 6.30 0.28
CA LYS A 32 -7.74 5.07 0.08
C LYS A 32 -6.30 5.26 0.51
N TYR A 33 -5.65 6.37 0.14
CA TYR A 33 -4.27 6.64 0.51
C TYR A 33 -4.10 6.80 2.03
N LYS A 34 -5.04 7.47 2.70
CA LYS A 34 -4.98 7.65 4.15
C LYS A 34 -5.06 6.32 4.91
N ARG A 35 -5.95 5.41 4.47
CA ARG A 35 -6.01 4.04 5.03
C ARG A 35 -4.74 3.25 4.71
N LEU A 36 -4.25 3.33 3.48
CA LEU A 36 -3.04 2.63 3.05
C LEU A 36 -1.85 3.03 3.92
N ASN A 37 -1.72 4.33 4.21
CA ASN A 37 -0.63 4.86 4.99
C ASN A 37 -0.62 4.33 6.43
N ILE A 38 -1.80 4.07 7.02
CA ILE A 38 -1.90 3.47 8.36
C ILE A 38 -1.40 2.02 8.36
N PHE A 39 -1.80 1.21 7.38
CA PHE A 39 -1.31 -0.16 7.25
C PHE A 39 0.21 -0.19 7.01
N LEU A 40 0.71 0.72 6.17
CA LEU A 40 2.14 0.89 5.92
C LEU A 40 2.88 1.28 7.19
N LEU A 41 2.35 2.22 7.98
CA LEU A 41 2.94 2.67 9.23
C LEU A 41 3.04 1.51 10.23
N ILE A 42 1.93 0.82 10.51
CA ILE A 42 1.87 -0.30 11.46
C ILE A 42 2.79 -1.44 11.02
N GLY A 43 2.73 -1.81 9.74
CA GLY A 43 3.55 -2.88 9.19
C GLY A 43 5.05 -2.55 9.21
N ASN A 44 5.44 -1.31 8.89
CA ASN A 44 6.82 -0.87 8.98
C ASN A 44 7.33 -0.79 10.42
N LEU A 45 6.50 -0.38 11.38
CA LEU A 45 6.85 -0.45 12.81
C LEU A 45 7.08 -1.90 13.26
N ALA A 46 6.20 -2.84 12.88
CA ALA A 46 6.39 -4.25 13.18
C ALA A 46 7.67 -4.82 12.54
N ILE A 47 7.99 -4.40 11.31
CA ILE A 47 9.25 -4.74 10.62
C ILE A 47 10.46 -4.19 11.37
N LEU A 48 10.40 -2.92 11.82
CA LEU A 48 11.47 -2.27 12.57
C LEU A 48 11.74 -3.00 13.90
N PHE A 49 10.68 -3.24 14.67
CA PHE A 49 10.79 -4.01 15.92
C PHE A 49 11.28 -5.43 15.65
N GLY A 50 10.76 -6.11 14.63
CA GLY A 50 11.21 -7.45 14.23
C GLY A 50 12.71 -7.48 13.90
N GLY A 51 13.21 -6.50 13.14
CA GLY A 51 14.62 -6.34 12.83
C GLY A 51 15.50 -6.10 14.07
N ILE A 52 15.02 -5.31 15.03
CA ILE A 52 15.72 -5.08 16.30
C ILE A 52 15.77 -6.38 17.12
N PHE A 53 14.65 -7.10 17.26
CA PHE A 53 14.62 -8.38 17.98
C PHE A 53 15.46 -9.47 17.32
N ILE A 54 15.59 -9.43 15.99
CA ILE A 54 16.48 -10.30 15.21
C ILE A 54 17.95 -10.07 15.58
N ARG A 55 18.38 -8.80 15.76
CA ARG A 55 19.74 -8.49 16.25
C ARG A 55 20.00 -9.05 17.63
N ILE A 56 18.97 -9.18 18.46
CA ILE A 56 19.05 -9.75 19.82
C ILE A 56 18.92 -11.30 19.77
N LEU A 57 18.97 -11.92 18.58
CA LEU A 57 18.88 -13.37 18.36
C LEU A 57 17.61 -14.03 18.91
N ARG A 58 16.57 -13.25 19.19
CA ARG A 58 15.29 -13.79 19.63
C ARG A 58 14.53 -14.35 18.42
N LYS A 59 14.19 -15.64 18.46
CA LYS A 59 13.37 -16.34 17.43
C LYS A 59 12.04 -15.64 17.13
N VAL A 60 11.51 -14.90 18.11
CA VAL A 60 10.29 -14.09 17.99
C VAL A 60 10.47 -12.93 17.00
N GLY A 61 11.69 -12.39 16.83
CA GLY A 61 11.94 -11.26 15.94
C GLY A 61 11.66 -11.56 14.46
N PHE A 62 11.95 -12.79 14.02
CA PHE A 62 11.63 -13.21 12.65
C PHE A 62 10.12 -13.27 12.40
N HIS A 63 9.36 -13.78 13.37
CA HIS A 63 7.90 -13.84 13.27
C HIS A 63 7.29 -12.44 13.24
N LEU A 64 7.83 -11.51 14.02
CA LEU A 64 7.38 -10.12 14.04
C LEU A 64 7.73 -9.37 12.73
N TYR A 65 8.92 -9.61 12.19
CA TYR A 65 9.33 -9.09 10.89
C TYR A 65 8.42 -9.60 9.76
N LEU A 66 8.19 -10.91 9.73
CA LEU A 66 7.35 -11.55 8.72
C LEU A 66 5.88 -11.12 8.87
N GLY A 67 5.39 -11.02 10.10
CA GLY A 67 4.06 -10.50 10.42
C GLY A 67 3.89 -9.06 9.93
N GLY A 68 4.87 -8.18 10.17
CA GLY A 68 4.85 -6.81 9.66
C GLY A 68 4.82 -6.74 8.14
N LYS A 69 5.61 -7.56 7.44
CA LYS A 69 5.57 -7.70 5.98
C LYS A 69 4.20 -8.15 5.47
N LEU A 70 3.58 -9.14 6.13
CA LEU A 70 2.26 -9.63 5.77
C LEU A 70 1.16 -8.57 5.98
N VAL A 71 1.24 -7.79 7.06
CA VAL A 71 0.30 -6.67 7.31
C VAL A 71 0.40 -5.61 6.23
N VAL A 72 1.62 -5.24 5.80
CA VAL A 72 1.77 -4.31 4.67
C VAL A 72 1.18 -4.92 3.39
N LEU A 73 1.47 -6.19 3.12
CA LEU A 73 1.03 -6.87 1.91
C LEU A 73 -0.50 -6.95 1.84
N THR A 74 -1.16 -7.35 2.92
CA THR A 74 -2.63 -7.45 3.00
C THR A 74 -3.27 -6.07 2.98
N GLY A 75 -2.67 -5.06 3.60
CA GLY A 75 -3.13 -3.67 3.54
C GLY A 75 -3.08 -3.09 2.13
N VAL A 76 -1.98 -3.32 1.40
CA VAL A 76 -1.82 -2.91 0.00
C VAL A 76 -2.85 -3.62 -0.88
N PHE A 77 -2.99 -4.95 -0.76
CA PHE A 77 -3.99 -5.69 -1.55
C PHE A 77 -5.44 -5.30 -1.23
N SER A 78 -5.77 -5.05 0.04
CA SER A 78 -7.15 -4.69 0.42
C SER A 78 -7.57 -3.31 -0.09
N ILE A 79 -6.63 -2.39 -0.29
CA ILE A 79 -6.94 -0.99 -0.62
C ILE A 79 -6.70 -0.69 -2.10
N MET A 80 -5.58 -1.15 -2.64
CA MET A 80 -5.23 -0.98 -4.05
C MET A 80 -5.80 -2.09 -4.96
N GLY A 81 -6.30 -3.18 -4.39
CA GLY A 81 -6.88 -4.29 -5.16
C GLY A 81 -5.89 -4.88 -6.16
N TRP A 82 -6.38 -5.25 -7.34
CA TRP A 82 -5.59 -5.78 -8.45
C TRP A 82 -4.96 -4.71 -9.34
N SER A 83 -4.85 -3.46 -8.87
CA SER A 83 -4.18 -2.40 -9.63
C SER A 83 -2.69 -2.70 -9.81
N TYR A 84 -2.12 -2.23 -10.92
CA TYR A 84 -0.69 -2.33 -11.19
C TYR A 84 0.17 -1.71 -10.08
N ALA A 85 -0.27 -0.60 -9.49
CA ALA A 85 0.40 0.04 -8.37
C ALA A 85 0.42 -0.85 -7.11
N GLY A 86 -0.70 -1.54 -6.81
CA GLY A 86 -0.77 -2.49 -5.70
C GLY A 86 0.18 -3.67 -5.88
N TRP A 87 0.20 -4.26 -7.08
CA TRP A 87 1.12 -5.35 -7.41
C TRP A 87 2.58 -4.93 -7.38
N PHE A 88 2.91 -3.73 -7.85
CA PHE A 88 4.26 -3.19 -7.78
C PHE A 88 4.72 -3.03 -6.32
N MET A 89 3.91 -2.40 -5.48
CA MET A 89 4.21 -2.23 -4.06
C MET A 89 4.32 -3.57 -3.34
N ALA A 90 3.39 -4.49 -3.57
CA ALA A 90 3.44 -5.85 -3.04
C ALA A 90 4.71 -6.60 -3.45
N GLY A 91 5.08 -6.51 -4.74
CA GLY A 91 6.29 -7.11 -5.30
C GLY A 91 7.56 -6.58 -4.63
N VAL A 92 7.66 -5.27 -4.43
CA VAL A 92 8.79 -4.66 -3.70
C VAL A 92 8.88 -5.22 -2.28
N HIS A 93 7.76 -5.29 -1.56
CA HIS A 93 7.75 -5.84 -0.19
C HIS A 93 8.16 -7.32 -0.16
N LEU A 94 7.74 -8.12 -1.13
CA LEU A 94 8.13 -9.53 -1.26
C LEU A 94 9.63 -9.67 -1.56
N VAL A 95 10.18 -8.94 -2.53
CA VAL A 95 11.60 -8.99 -2.89
C VAL A 95 12.47 -8.61 -1.70
N PHE A 96 12.17 -7.50 -1.01
CA PHE A 96 12.91 -7.12 0.19
C PHE A 96 12.76 -8.15 1.32
N GLY A 97 11.59 -8.80 1.44
CA GLY A 97 11.38 -9.86 2.43
C GLY A 97 12.23 -11.10 2.14
N LEU A 98 12.31 -11.48 0.86
CA LEU A 98 13.12 -12.61 0.39
C LEU A 98 14.61 -12.35 0.60
N ILE A 99 15.12 -11.18 0.17
CA ILE A 99 16.52 -10.78 0.35
C ILE A 99 16.87 -10.81 1.84
N PHE A 100 16.02 -10.23 2.68
CA PHE A 100 16.24 -10.19 4.13
C PHE A 100 16.21 -11.59 4.74
N GLY A 101 15.27 -12.46 4.33
CA GLY A 101 15.22 -13.85 4.75
C GLY A 101 16.51 -14.60 4.40
N ILE A 102 17.00 -14.49 3.16
CA ILE A 102 18.25 -15.12 2.71
C ILE A 102 19.44 -14.62 3.54
N VAL A 103 19.55 -13.30 3.74
CA VAL A 103 20.62 -12.70 4.55
C VAL A 103 20.56 -13.19 6.00
N TYR A 104 19.37 -13.23 6.59
CA TYR A 104 19.17 -13.69 7.96
C TYR A 104 19.55 -15.16 8.14
N PHE A 105 19.08 -16.06 7.26
CA PHE A 105 19.45 -17.48 7.33
C PHE A 105 20.95 -17.69 7.14
N ARG A 106 21.58 -16.92 6.25
CA ARG A 106 23.03 -16.97 6.06
C ARG A 106 23.80 -16.49 7.28
N TYR A 107 23.34 -15.40 7.92
CA TYR A 107 23.96 -14.85 9.13
C TYR A 107 23.78 -15.77 10.34
N LEU A 108 22.61 -16.39 10.49
CA LEU A 108 22.34 -17.38 11.53
C LEU A 108 23.22 -18.64 11.39
N LYS A 109 23.51 -19.06 10.15
CA LYS A 109 24.39 -20.20 9.87
C LYS A 109 25.86 -19.93 10.20
N ILE A 110 26.32 -18.68 10.13
CA ILE A 110 27.71 -18.29 10.43
C ILE A 110 27.96 -18.22 11.95
N MET A 111 26.95 -17.92 12.76
CA MET A 111 27.08 -17.79 14.23
C MET A 111 26.78 -19.09 15.01
N ARG A 112 26.48 -20.20 14.34
CA ARG A 112 26.21 -21.51 14.95
C ARG A 112 27.36 -22.45 14.63
#